data_AF-A0A927IS31-F1
#
_entry.id   AF-A0A927IS31-F1
#
_cell.length_a   1.000
_cell.length_b   1.000
_cell.length_c   1.000
_cell.angle_alpha   90.00
_cell.angle_beta   90.00
_cell.angle_gamma   90.00
#
_symmetry.space_group_name_H-M   'P 1'
#
loop_
_entity.id
_entity.type
_entity.pdbx_description
1 polymer ?
#
loop_
_entity_poly.entity_id
_entity_poly.type
_entity_poly.pdbx_seq_one_letter_code
_entity_poly.pdbx_strand_id
1 'polypeptide(L)'
;MSDFQAELRELEALSGATIREADEDFHRLADAAIGQALHDCGAQFGITQHYNISAGALVIASQRNFRIPFLKHFSTSVPGDGTVHGRAFESRSQVAVEDVRYDPDYAPHLPVAEEAGFRAVLSTPVPGADNAILGVLSVYYAKPHHFTPEERQAAQKAACNLGRQWTGVSR
;
A
#
# COMPACT_ATOMS: atom_id res chain seq x y z
N MET A 1 -19.15 21.32 12.81
CA MET A 1 -18.57 20.51 13.92
C MET A 1 -19.01 19.04 13.89
N SER A 2 -20.09 18.63 13.18
CA SER A 2 -20.51 17.21 13.11
C SER A 2 -19.78 16.38 12.04
N ASP A 3 -19.30 16.99 10.95
CA ASP A 3 -18.65 16.26 9.85
C ASP A 3 -17.33 15.59 10.27
N PHE A 4 -16.48 16.29 11.03
CA PHE A 4 -15.18 15.77 11.44
C PHE A 4 -15.29 14.56 12.39
N GLN A 5 -16.30 14.52 13.26
CA GLN A 5 -16.51 13.38 14.15
C GLN A 5 -17.11 12.17 13.43
N ALA A 6 -17.90 12.40 12.39
CA ALA A 6 -18.40 11.33 11.52
C ALA A 6 -17.27 10.74 10.68
N GLU A 7 -16.44 11.61 10.08
CA GLU A 7 -15.26 11.22 9.31
C GLU A 7 -14.26 10.45 10.19
N LEU A 8 -14.03 10.88 11.43
CA LEU A 8 -13.15 10.18 12.37
C LEU A 8 -13.69 8.79 12.76
N ARG A 9 -14.99 8.66 13.03
CA ARG A 9 -15.61 7.36 13.35
C ARG A 9 -15.61 6.41 12.15
N GLU A 10 -15.82 6.94 10.95
CA GLU A 10 -15.79 6.16 9.73
C GLU A 10 -14.36 5.72 9.38
N LEU A 11 -13.37 6.57 9.66
CA LEU A 11 -11.95 6.23 9.59
C LEU A 11 -11.59 5.13 10.60
N GLU A 12 -12.06 5.24 11.84
CA GLU A 12 -11.86 4.23 12.89
C GLU A 12 -12.54 2.90 12.54
N ALA A 13 -13.74 2.94 11.94
CA ALA A 13 -14.48 1.75 11.51
C ALA A 13 -13.84 1.07 10.29
N LEU A 14 -13.38 1.84 9.31
CA LEU A 14 -12.63 1.31 8.16
C LEU A 14 -11.28 0.75 8.60
N SER A 15 -10.57 1.46 9.47
CA SER A 15 -9.34 0.96 10.10
C SER A 15 -9.63 -0.33 10.85
N GLY A 16 -10.68 -0.40 11.67
CA GLY A 16 -11.08 -1.61 12.41
C GLY A 16 -11.53 -2.78 11.53
N ALA A 17 -12.19 -2.53 10.40
CA ALA A 17 -12.56 -3.56 9.43
C ALA A 17 -11.34 -4.10 8.67
N THR A 18 -10.45 -3.19 8.24
CA THR A 18 -9.14 -3.47 7.65
C THR A 18 -8.27 -4.31 8.61
N ILE A 19 -8.28 -3.95 9.91
CA ILE A 19 -7.57 -4.66 11.00
C ILE A 19 -8.20 -6.02 11.33
N ARG A 20 -9.50 -6.23 11.06
CA ARG A 20 -10.15 -7.55 11.25
C ARG A 20 -9.92 -8.48 10.07
N GLU A 21 -9.76 -7.93 8.87
CA GLU A 21 -9.47 -8.69 7.65
C GLU A 21 -7.98 -9.02 7.51
N ALA A 22 -7.09 -8.12 7.96
CA ALA A 22 -5.68 -8.41 8.18
C ALA A 22 -5.51 -9.08 9.55
N ASP A 23 -4.58 -10.03 9.67
CA ASP A 23 -4.17 -10.55 10.98
C ASP A 23 -3.68 -9.37 11.89
N GLU A 24 -4.11 -9.30 13.16
CA GLU A 24 -3.75 -8.20 14.08
C GLU A 24 -2.22 -8.04 14.22
N ASP A 25 -1.46 -9.13 14.14
CA ASP A 25 0.00 -9.10 14.17
C ASP A 25 0.56 -8.55 12.87
N PHE A 26 -0.03 -8.94 11.72
CA PHE A 26 0.32 -8.36 10.43
C PHE A 26 0.05 -6.86 10.40
N HIS A 27 -1.10 -6.41 10.91
CA HIS A 27 -1.43 -4.99 10.98
C HIS A 27 -0.37 -4.19 11.73
N ARG A 28 0.05 -4.65 12.93
CA ARG A 28 1.08 -3.95 13.71
C ARG A 28 2.43 -3.87 12.98
N LEU A 29 2.83 -4.96 12.31
CA LEU A 29 4.05 -4.98 11.51
C LEU A 29 3.95 -4.09 10.26
N ALA A 30 2.79 -4.09 9.59
CA ALA A 30 2.46 -3.21 8.48
C ALA A 30 2.54 -1.74 8.86
N ASP A 31 2.04 -1.40 10.04
CA ASP A 31 2.04 -0.05 10.60
C ASP A 31 3.45 0.46 10.94
N ALA A 32 4.32 -0.42 11.44
CA ALA A 32 5.73 -0.10 11.67
C ALA A 32 6.49 0.07 10.34
N ALA A 33 6.27 -0.83 9.38
CA ALA A 33 6.98 -0.83 8.11
C ALA A 33 6.64 0.40 7.24
N ILE A 34 5.36 0.80 7.19
CA ILE A 34 4.96 2.02 6.48
C ILE A 34 5.59 3.25 7.13
N GLY A 35 5.62 3.34 8.47
CA GLY A 35 6.28 4.45 9.18
C GLY A 35 7.77 4.56 8.83
N GLN A 36 8.47 3.43 8.81
CA GLN A 36 9.87 3.37 8.39
C GLN A 36 10.05 3.80 6.92
N ALA A 37 9.24 3.26 6.01
CA ALA A 37 9.37 3.56 4.59
C ALA A 37 9.13 5.03 4.26
N LEU A 38 8.12 5.66 4.89
CA LEU A 38 7.85 7.09 4.70
C LEU A 38 9.01 7.96 5.17
N HIS A 39 9.58 7.66 6.33
CA HIS A 39 10.74 8.37 6.86
C HIS A 39 11.95 8.22 5.94
N ASP A 40 12.31 6.99 5.60
CA ASP A 40 13.56 6.70 4.87
C ASP A 40 13.47 7.09 3.38
N CYS A 41 12.27 7.13 2.79
CA CYS A 41 12.06 7.55 1.40
C CYS A 41 11.60 9.02 1.26
N GLY A 42 11.36 9.73 2.36
CA GLY A 42 10.83 11.11 2.33
C GLY A 42 9.44 11.24 1.68
N ALA A 43 8.64 10.17 1.69
CA ALA A 43 7.34 10.12 1.03
C ALA A 43 6.20 10.70 1.90
N GLN A 44 5.19 11.29 1.26
CA GLN A 44 4.07 11.92 1.98
C GLN A 44 2.95 10.95 2.35
N PHE A 45 2.74 9.90 1.58
CA PHE A 45 1.64 8.94 1.82
C PHE A 45 2.11 7.51 1.66
N GLY A 46 1.42 6.59 2.30
CA GLY A 46 1.75 5.18 2.19
C GLY A 46 0.55 4.26 2.41
N ILE A 47 0.65 3.08 1.83
CA ILE A 47 -0.25 1.95 2.09
C ILE A 47 0.59 0.68 2.19
N THR A 48 0.22 -0.20 3.11
CA THR A 48 0.60 -1.61 3.06
C THR A 48 -0.66 -2.43 2.81
N GLN A 49 -0.64 -3.33 1.84
CA GLN A 49 -1.69 -4.31 1.60
C GLN A 49 -1.24 -5.72 2.02
N HIS A 50 -2.17 -6.52 2.54
CA HIS A 50 -2.03 -7.96 2.75
C HIS A 50 -2.74 -8.72 1.62
N TYR A 51 -2.14 -9.81 1.14
CA TYR A 51 -2.78 -10.66 0.14
C TYR A 51 -3.69 -11.69 0.82
N ASN A 52 -5.00 -11.51 0.64
CA ASN A 52 -6.01 -12.46 1.07
C ASN A 52 -6.14 -13.57 0.00
N ILE A 53 -5.63 -14.76 0.32
CA ILE A 53 -5.63 -15.92 -0.59
C ILE A 53 -7.06 -16.36 -0.92
N SER A 54 -7.94 -16.39 0.08
CA SER A 54 -9.33 -16.83 -0.07
C SER A 54 -10.13 -15.91 -1.00
N ALA A 55 -9.85 -14.61 -0.98
CA ALA A 55 -10.47 -13.62 -1.86
C ALA A 55 -9.70 -13.40 -3.19
N GLY A 56 -8.46 -13.87 -3.28
CA GLY A 56 -7.57 -13.61 -4.42
C GLY A 56 -7.25 -12.12 -4.60
N ALA A 57 -7.18 -11.35 -3.51
CA ALA A 57 -7.11 -9.90 -3.55
C ALA A 57 -6.14 -9.29 -2.54
N LEU A 58 -5.60 -8.12 -2.87
CA LEU A 58 -4.87 -7.26 -1.97
C LEU A 58 -5.85 -6.39 -1.19
N VAL A 59 -5.82 -6.56 0.13
CA VAL A 59 -6.63 -5.83 1.10
C VAL A 59 -5.71 -4.87 1.84
N ILE A 60 -6.15 -3.62 2.03
CA ILE A 60 -5.37 -2.67 2.84
C ILE A 60 -5.14 -3.29 4.23
N ALA A 61 -3.94 -3.14 4.77
CA ALA A 61 -3.57 -3.60 6.10
C ALA A 61 -3.17 -2.42 6.99
N SER A 62 -2.47 -1.43 6.45
CA SER A 62 -2.21 -0.15 7.11
C SER A 62 -2.08 0.97 6.07
N GLN A 63 -2.32 2.22 6.50
CA GLN A 63 -2.23 3.40 5.65
C GLN A 63 -1.73 4.62 6.43
N ARG A 64 -1.21 5.60 5.69
CA ARG A 64 -0.83 6.92 6.21
C ARG A 64 -1.25 8.02 5.24
N ASN A 65 -1.85 9.07 5.81
CA ASN A 65 -2.17 10.33 5.17
C ASN A 65 -3.18 10.27 4.01
N PHE A 66 -3.90 9.14 3.84
CA PHE A 66 -4.99 9.03 2.87
C PHE A 66 -6.36 9.32 3.50
N ARG A 67 -7.27 9.89 2.70
CA ARG A 67 -8.67 10.15 3.09
C ARG A 67 -9.58 8.96 2.75
N ILE A 68 -10.73 8.90 3.41
CA ILE A 68 -11.71 7.81 3.29
C ILE A 68 -12.15 7.50 1.85
N PRO A 69 -12.47 8.49 0.98
CA PRO A 69 -12.92 8.19 -0.39
C PRO A 69 -11.89 7.35 -1.17
N PHE A 70 -10.61 7.67 -1.01
CA PHE A 70 -9.51 6.91 -1.58
C PHE A 70 -9.44 5.49 -1.04
N LEU A 71 -9.53 5.35 0.29
CA LEU A 71 -9.46 4.04 0.95
C LEU A 71 -10.64 3.13 0.56
N LYS A 72 -11.82 3.70 0.34
CA LYS A 72 -12.99 2.95 -0.16
C LYS A 72 -12.80 2.49 -1.60
N HIS A 73 -12.17 3.30 -2.44
CA HIS A 73 -11.90 2.91 -3.83
C HIS A 73 -10.90 1.75 -3.91
N PHE A 74 -9.88 1.74 -3.05
CA PHE A 74 -8.83 0.72 -3.02
C PHE A 74 -8.97 -0.32 -1.90
N SER A 75 -10.16 -0.45 -1.30
CA SER A 75 -10.37 -1.39 -0.18
C SER A 75 -10.08 -2.83 -0.59
N THR A 76 -10.27 -3.14 -1.87
CA THR A 76 -9.93 -4.43 -2.46
C THR A 76 -9.45 -4.20 -3.88
N SER A 77 -8.21 -4.61 -4.17
CA SER A 77 -7.64 -4.58 -5.52
C SER A 77 -7.19 -5.97 -5.90
N VAL A 78 -7.39 -6.35 -7.15
CA VAL A 78 -7.03 -7.68 -7.65
C VAL A 78 -5.74 -7.54 -8.43
N PRO A 79 -4.75 -8.44 -8.26
CA PRO A 79 -3.60 -8.49 -9.15
C PRO A 79 -4.05 -8.45 -10.63
N GLY A 80 -3.45 -7.58 -11.44
CA GLY A 80 -3.77 -7.41 -12.86
C GLY A 80 -4.81 -6.32 -13.17
N ASP A 81 -5.29 -5.57 -12.17
CA ASP A 81 -6.21 -4.44 -12.35
C ASP A 81 -5.56 -3.14 -12.87
N GLY A 82 -4.27 -3.19 -13.22
CA GLY A 82 -3.50 -2.04 -13.69
C GLY A 82 -2.94 -1.14 -12.58
N THR A 83 -3.25 -1.40 -11.30
CA THR A 83 -2.65 -0.65 -10.18
C THR A 83 -1.15 -0.94 -10.04
N VAL A 84 -0.39 0.04 -9.54
CA VAL A 84 1.07 -0.09 -9.36
C VAL A 84 1.41 -1.21 -8.38
N HIS A 85 0.64 -1.34 -7.30
CA HIS A 85 0.82 -2.44 -6.33
C HIS A 85 0.38 -3.79 -6.89
N GLY A 86 -0.68 -3.86 -7.69
CA GLY A 86 -1.07 -5.08 -8.40
C GLY A 86 0.05 -5.58 -9.33
N ARG A 87 0.61 -4.68 -10.15
CA ARG A 87 1.74 -5.02 -11.03
C ARG A 87 2.98 -5.47 -10.25
N ALA A 88 3.30 -4.81 -9.13
CA ALA A 88 4.43 -5.23 -8.29
C ALA A 88 4.21 -6.62 -7.67
N PHE A 89 2.98 -6.93 -7.25
CA PHE A 89 2.62 -8.26 -6.76
C PHE A 89 2.83 -9.34 -7.83
N GLU A 90 2.35 -9.10 -9.06
CA GLU A 90 2.45 -10.03 -10.17
C GLU A 90 3.89 -10.22 -10.65
N SER A 91 4.63 -9.12 -10.83
CA SER A 91 6.02 -9.15 -11.30
C SER A 91 6.99 -9.64 -10.23
N ARG A 92 6.55 -9.68 -8.96
CA ARG A 92 7.37 -10.03 -7.78
C ARG A 92 8.61 -9.15 -7.67
N SER A 93 8.50 -7.92 -8.17
CA SER A 93 9.57 -6.93 -8.23
C SER A 93 9.03 -5.54 -7.92
N GLN A 94 9.91 -4.62 -7.52
CA GLN A 94 9.53 -3.23 -7.33
C GLN A 94 9.04 -2.62 -8.65
N VAL A 95 7.93 -1.91 -8.57
CA VAL A 95 7.41 -1.08 -9.66
C VAL A 95 7.42 0.36 -9.20
N ALA A 96 8.03 1.23 -10.00
CA ALA A 96 8.08 2.66 -9.75
C ALA A 96 7.46 3.40 -10.92
N VAL A 97 6.57 4.32 -10.61
CA VAL A 97 5.91 5.20 -11.58
C VAL A 97 6.21 6.62 -11.15
N GLU A 98 7.03 7.31 -11.96
CA GLU A 98 7.47 8.67 -11.65
C GLU A 98 6.34 9.69 -11.76
N ASP A 99 5.37 9.43 -12.64
CA ASP A 99 4.16 10.23 -12.79
C ASP A 99 3.03 9.40 -13.40
N VAL A 100 2.01 9.07 -12.60
CA VAL A 100 0.90 8.19 -12.99
C VAL A 100 0.10 8.70 -14.18
N ARG A 101 0.15 10.02 -14.46
CA ARG A 101 -0.51 10.62 -15.64
C ARG A 101 0.03 10.12 -16.98
N TYR A 102 1.26 9.61 -16.98
CA TYR A 102 1.91 9.07 -18.17
C TYR A 102 1.99 7.54 -18.15
N ASP A 103 1.37 6.89 -17.16
CA ASP A 103 1.30 5.44 -17.07
C ASP A 103 -0.01 4.93 -17.71
N PRO A 104 0.06 4.28 -18.90
CA PRO A 104 -1.14 3.79 -19.59
C PRO A 104 -1.91 2.75 -18.78
N ASP A 105 -1.21 1.91 -18.02
CA ASP A 105 -1.83 0.86 -17.21
C ASP A 105 -2.58 1.46 -16.01
N TYR A 106 -2.14 2.64 -15.54
CA TYR A 106 -2.79 3.36 -14.45
C TYR A 106 -3.89 4.33 -14.93
N ALA A 107 -4.04 4.55 -16.24
CA ALA A 107 -5.01 5.49 -16.80
C ALA A 107 -6.45 5.35 -16.24
N PRO A 108 -7.00 4.13 -16.01
CA PRO A 108 -8.31 3.95 -15.41
C PRO A 108 -8.45 4.50 -13.97
N HIS A 109 -7.34 4.59 -13.25
CA HIS A 109 -7.26 4.97 -11.83
C HIS A 109 -6.89 6.44 -11.62
N LEU A 110 -6.65 7.20 -12.70
CA LEU A 110 -6.22 8.60 -12.63
C LEU A 110 -7.16 9.51 -11.81
N PRO A 111 -8.50 9.46 -11.95
CA PRO A 111 -9.38 10.30 -11.16
C PRO A 111 -9.17 10.13 -9.65
N VAL A 112 -8.85 8.91 -9.23
CA VAL A 112 -8.64 8.54 -7.83
C VAL A 112 -7.28 9.02 -7.32
N ALA A 113 -6.25 8.95 -8.15
CA ALA A 113 -4.95 9.55 -7.83
C ALA A 113 -5.03 11.08 -7.70
N GLU A 114 -5.82 11.73 -8.56
CA GLU A 114 -6.05 13.17 -8.48
C GLU A 114 -6.82 13.57 -7.21
N GLU A 115 -7.87 12.83 -6.86
CA GLU A 115 -8.61 13.04 -5.63
C GLU A 115 -7.74 12.82 -4.38
N ALA A 116 -6.87 11.81 -4.41
CA ALA A 116 -5.95 11.50 -3.31
C ALA A 116 -4.72 12.41 -3.25
N GLY A 117 -4.47 13.20 -4.30
CA GLY A 117 -3.40 14.20 -4.34
C GLY A 117 -2.00 13.62 -4.50
N PHE A 118 -1.83 12.47 -5.15
CA PHE A 118 -0.50 11.94 -5.50
C PHE A 118 -0.26 11.87 -7.01
N ARG A 119 1.02 11.76 -7.37
CA ARG A 119 1.52 11.75 -8.73
C ARG A 119 2.54 10.65 -8.97
N ALA A 120 3.38 10.32 -8.00
CA ALA A 120 4.35 9.23 -8.14
C ALA A 120 4.08 8.13 -7.11
N VAL A 121 4.42 6.89 -7.46
CA VAL A 121 4.25 5.71 -6.60
C VAL A 121 5.44 4.77 -6.74
N LEU A 122 5.94 4.26 -5.61
CA LEU A 122 6.83 3.11 -5.56
C LEU A 122 6.15 2.00 -4.77
N SER A 123 5.88 0.88 -5.44
CA SER A 123 5.30 -0.32 -4.85
C SER A 123 6.34 -1.42 -4.76
N THR A 124 6.43 -2.02 -3.57
CA THR A 124 7.45 -2.99 -3.17
C THR A 124 6.79 -4.24 -2.62
N PRO A 125 6.98 -5.42 -3.23
CA PRO A 125 6.41 -6.66 -2.72
C PRO A 125 6.96 -7.00 -1.33
N VAL A 126 6.09 -7.49 -0.46
CA VAL A 126 6.47 -8.07 0.84
C VAL A 126 6.77 -9.55 0.63
N PRO A 127 8.03 -9.99 0.75
CA PRO A 127 8.38 -11.39 0.57
C PRO A 127 7.93 -12.24 1.76
N GLY A 128 7.41 -13.43 1.48
CA GLY A 128 7.14 -14.47 2.46
C GLY A 128 8.07 -15.68 2.31
N ALA A 129 7.81 -16.73 3.09
CA ALA A 129 8.49 -18.02 2.94
C ALA A 129 8.19 -18.66 1.57
N ASP A 130 9.04 -19.60 1.15
CA ASP A 130 8.85 -20.41 -0.06
C ASP A 130 8.56 -19.62 -1.33
N ASN A 131 9.16 -18.43 -1.46
CA ASN A 131 8.89 -17.51 -2.55
C ASN A 131 7.39 -17.19 -2.65
N ALA A 132 6.71 -16.93 -1.53
CA ALA A 132 5.39 -16.30 -1.49
C ALA A 132 5.52 -14.77 -1.51
N ILE A 133 4.48 -14.06 -1.97
CA ILE A 133 4.30 -12.62 -1.73
C ILE A 133 3.14 -12.47 -0.78
N LEU A 134 3.40 -11.86 0.38
CA LEU A 134 2.42 -11.69 1.46
C LEU A 134 1.52 -10.47 1.23
N GLY A 135 1.93 -9.59 0.33
CA GLY A 135 1.32 -8.28 0.18
C GLY A 135 2.27 -7.30 -0.50
N VAL A 136 1.95 -6.01 -0.42
CA VAL A 136 2.72 -4.94 -1.06
C VAL A 136 2.81 -3.75 -0.11
N LEU A 137 3.98 -3.14 -0.03
CA LEU A 137 4.20 -1.84 0.61
C LEU A 137 4.36 -0.79 -0.48
N SER A 138 3.55 0.27 -0.43
CA SER A 138 3.59 1.35 -1.41
C SER A 138 3.78 2.70 -0.73
N VAL A 139 4.67 3.52 -1.29
CA VAL A 139 4.88 4.92 -0.89
C VAL A 139 4.53 5.84 -2.06
N TYR A 140 3.94 6.99 -1.77
CA TYR A 140 3.36 7.90 -2.76
C TYR A 140 3.83 9.33 -2.54
N TYR A 141 3.96 10.07 -3.64
CA TYR A 141 4.45 11.44 -3.66
C TYR A 141 3.46 12.38 -4.32
N ALA A 142 3.27 13.57 -3.75
CA ALA A 142 2.34 14.59 -4.27
C ALA A 142 2.74 15.18 -5.63
N LYS A 143 4.00 15.00 -6.02
CA LYS A 143 4.60 15.53 -7.26
C LYS A 143 5.27 14.38 -8.01
N PRO A 144 5.54 14.55 -9.33
CA PRO A 144 6.41 13.64 -10.03
C PRO A 144 7.72 13.45 -9.28
N HIS A 145 8.19 12.22 -9.19
CA HIS A 145 9.34 11.85 -8.36
C HIS A 145 10.23 10.85 -9.07
N HIS A 146 11.53 11.14 -9.11
CA HIS A 146 12.53 10.20 -9.61
C HIS A 146 13.09 9.41 -8.43
N PHE A 147 12.89 8.09 -8.45
CA PHE A 147 13.24 7.23 -7.33
C PHE A 147 14.71 6.83 -7.34
N THR A 148 15.46 7.28 -6.34
CA THR A 148 16.89 6.96 -6.23
C THR A 148 17.10 5.49 -5.82
N PRO A 149 18.30 4.93 -6.06
CA PRO A 149 18.64 3.59 -5.58
C PRO A 149 18.47 3.43 -4.06
N GLU A 150 18.77 4.49 -3.29
CA GLU A 150 18.67 4.50 -1.83
C GLU A 150 17.21 4.42 -1.38
N GLU A 151 16.30 5.19 -2.01
CA GLU A 151 14.86 5.14 -1.71
C GLU A 151 14.28 3.76 -2.04
N ARG A 152 14.66 3.18 -3.18
CA ARG A 152 14.27 1.82 -3.56
C ARG A 152 14.76 0.79 -2.55
N GLN A 153 16.01 0.91 -2.12
CA GLN A 153 16.60 0.01 -1.12
C GLN A 153 15.93 0.18 0.25
N ALA A 154 15.59 1.41 0.65
CA ALA A 154 14.88 1.70 1.88
C ALA A 154 13.49 1.06 1.90
N ALA A 155 12.70 1.25 0.86
CA ALA A 155 11.39 0.60 0.70
C ALA A 155 11.52 -0.93 0.71
N GLN A 156 12.52 -1.48 0.01
CA GLN A 156 12.80 -2.93 0.01
C GLN A 156 13.15 -3.45 1.40
N LYS A 157 13.96 -2.71 2.16
CA LYS A 157 14.33 -3.06 3.54
C LYS A 157 13.11 -3.09 4.45
N ALA A 158 12.24 -2.10 4.36
CA ALA A 158 11.00 -2.05 5.14
C ALA A 158 10.08 -3.24 4.81
N ALA A 159 9.87 -3.53 3.51
CA ALA A 159 9.05 -4.68 3.08
C ALA A 159 9.64 -6.03 3.52
N CYS A 160 10.96 -6.22 3.39
CA CYS A 160 11.64 -7.43 3.85
C CYS A 160 11.58 -7.58 5.39
N ASN A 161 11.70 -6.48 6.14
CA ASN A 161 11.58 -6.50 7.59
C ASN A 161 10.18 -6.93 8.03
N LEU A 162 9.13 -6.44 7.34
CA LEU A 162 7.77 -6.86 7.58
C LEU A 162 7.60 -8.37 7.36
N GLY A 163 7.98 -8.84 6.16
CA GLY A 163 7.81 -10.24 5.79
C GLY A 163 8.58 -11.22 6.67
N ARG A 164 9.78 -10.83 7.15
CA ARG A 164 10.56 -11.66 8.09
C ARG A 164 9.96 -11.77 9.48
N GLN A 165 9.29 -10.72 9.95
CA GLN A 165 8.73 -10.68 11.30
C GLN A 165 7.35 -11.32 11.37
N TRP A 166 6.64 -11.39 10.25
CA TRP A 166 5.34 -12.03 10.21
C TRP A 166 5.50 -13.55 10.13
N THR A 167 5.01 -14.24 11.15
CA THR A 167 5.04 -15.71 11.27
C THR A 167 3.66 -16.35 11.11
N GLY A 168 2.65 -15.53 10.79
CA GLY A 168 1.29 -15.99 10.56
C GLY A 168 1.19 -16.89 9.33
N VAL A 169 0.28 -17.86 9.39
CA VAL A 169 -0.12 -18.64 8.20
C VAL A 169 -1.24 -17.84 7.55
N SER A 170 -1.12 -17.50 6.26
CA SER A 170 -2.21 -16.95 5.46
C SER A 170 -3.40 -17.92 5.56
N ARG A 171 -4.38 -17.63 6.41
CA ARG A 171 -5.62 -18.42 6.54
C ARG A 171 -6.62 -18.01 5.47
#